data_AF-A0A2N6A4Y1-F1
#
_entry.id   AF-A0A2N6A4Y1-F1
#
_cell.length_a   1.000
_cell.length_b   1.000
_cell.length_c   1.000
_cell.angle_alpha   90.00
_cell.angle_beta   90.00
_cell.angle_gamma   90.00
#
_symmetry.space_group_name_H-M   'P 1'
#
loop_
_entity.id
_entity.type
_entity.pdbx_description
1 polymer ?
#
loop_
_entity_poly.entity_id
_entity_poly.type
_entity_poly.pdbx_seq_one_letter_code
_entity_poly.pdbx_strand_id
1 'polypeptide(L)'
;MNDYTPVLGVGAALLHGTAYVLYNIQTRSGQSKPNPASWSVWTILAIINAFSFREVSGDLVSTLQSFIGSAACIYTFSYALFKGKFSRLGGKEWFTLAMSLLAVLVWWIFQSATYANMIVLLAILVSFKPTFDGVLKDPFREVSRSWWIWTLAYTFTMASILL
;
A
#
# COMPACT_ATOMS: atom_id res chain seq x y z
N MET A 1 -26.97 -1.62 -3.43
CA MET A 1 -25.80 -2.49 -3.67
C MET A 1 -26.01 -3.11 -5.02
N ASN A 2 -25.08 -2.92 -5.96
CA ASN A 2 -25.17 -3.56 -7.27
C ASN A 2 -24.90 -5.06 -7.10
N ASP A 3 -25.47 -5.90 -7.97
CA ASP A 3 -25.37 -7.36 -7.86
C ASP A 3 -23.92 -7.87 -7.92
N TYR A 4 -23.00 -7.07 -8.47
CA TYR A 4 -21.59 -7.41 -8.64
C TYR A 4 -20.70 -7.03 -7.44
N THR A 5 -21.13 -6.10 -6.59
CA THR A 5 -20.33 -5.58 -5.45
C THR A 5 -19.82 -6.70 -4.52
N PRO A 6 -20.64 -7.69 -4.10
CA PRO A 6 -20.16 -8.81 -3.28
C PRO A 6 -18.99 -9.58 -3.90
N VAL A 7 -19.11 -9.93 -5.17
CA VAL A 7 -18.12 -10.76 -5.87
C VAL A 7 -16.84 -9.96 -6.12
N LEU A 8 -16.97 -8.71 -6.59
CA LEU A 8 -15.83 -7.85 -6.91
C LEU A 8 -15.07 -7.42 -5.64
N GLY A 9 -15.77 -6.98 -4.60
CA GLY A 9 -15.13 -6.55 -3.35
C GLY A 9 -14.44 -7.68 -2.60
N VAL A 10 -15.07 -8.86 -2.49
CA VAL A 10 -14.44 -10.05 -1.90
C VAL A 10 -13.27 -10.53 -2.76
N GLY A 11 -13.44 -10.58 -4.08
CA GLY A 11 -12.37 -10.94 -5.01
C GLY A 11 -11.16 -10.02 -4.89
N ALA A 12 -11.38 -8.71 -4.82
CA ALA A 12 -10.33 -7.72 -4.59
C ALA A 12 -9.56 -8.00 -3.29
N ALA A 13 -10.27 -8.25 -2.20
CA ALA A 13 -9.68 -8.50 -0.89
C ALA A 13 -8.82 -9.77 -0.86
N LEU A 14 -9.31 -10.85 -1.48
CA LEU A 14 -8.57 -12.12 -1.61
C LEU A 14 -7.30 -11.96 -2.45
N LEU A 15 -7.41 -11.36 -3.63
CA LEU A 15 -6.26 -11.10 -4.52
C LEU A 15 -5.20 -10.26 -3.80
N HIS A 16 -5.63 -9.21 -3.11
CA HIS A 16 -4.74 -8.30 -2.40
C HIS A 16 -3.99 -9.02 -1.26
N GLY A 17 -4.69 -9.86 -0.49
CA GLY A 17 -4.07 -10.71 0.53
C GLY A 17 -3.09 -11.72 -0.06
N THR A 18 -3.46 -12.40 -1.16
CA THR A 18 -2.57 -13.34 -1.88
C THR A 18 -1.29 -12.65 -2.36
N ALA A 19 -1.38 -11.43 -2.89
CA ALA A 19 -0.21 -10.67 -3.32
C ALA A 19 0.77 -10.41 -2.16
N TYR A 20 0.28 -10.08 -0.97
CA TYR A 20 1.12 -9.93 0.23
C TYR A 20 1.77 -11.24 0.67
N VAL A 21 1.02 -12.36 0.67
CA VAL A 21 1.60 -13.68 0.98
C VAL A 21 2.73 -14.01 0.02
N LEU A 22 2.51 -13.85 -1.28
CA LEU A 22 3.52 -14.08 -2.31
C LEU A 22 4.72 -13.13 -2.17
N TYR A 23 4.49 -11.87 -1.84
CA TYR A 23 5.56 -10.89 -1.63
C TYR A 23 6.43 -11.26 -0.42
N ASN A 24 5.82 -11.73 0.67
CA ASN A 24 6.55 -12.21 1.83
C ASN A 24 7.37 -13.47 1.53
N ILE A 25 6.85 -14.39 0.71
CA ILE A 25 7.60 -15.57 0.22
C ILE A 25 8.82 -15.11 -0.61
N GLN A 26 8.64 -14.16 -1.53
CA GLN A 26 9.73 -13.59 -2.34
C GLN A 26 10.77 -12.87 -1.47
N THR A 27 10.32 -12.13 -0.45
CA THR A 27 11.20 -11.43 0.49
C THR A 27 12.00 -12.41 1.35
N ARG A 28 11.36 -13.51 1.76
CA ARG A 28 12.01 -14.58 2.51
C ARG A 28 13.14 -15.20 1.70
N SER A 29 12.89 -15.55 0.44
CA SER A 29 13.87 -16.15 -0.48
C SER A 29 14.88 -15.15 -1.06
N GLY A 30 14.74 -13.86 -0.77
CA GLY A 30 15.63 -12.81 -1.26
C GLY A 30 15.39 -12.40 -2.71
N GLN A 31 14.32 -12.89 -3.33
CA GLN A 31 13.88 -12.52 -4.67
C GLN A 31 13.33 -11.10 -4.72
N SER A 32 12.72 -10.63 -3.62
CA SER A 32 12.27 -9.25 -3.46
C SER A 32 12.97 -8.60 -2.26
N LYS A 33 13.43 -7.37 -2.43
CA LYS A 33 14.18 -6.60 -1.41
C LYS A 33 13.43 -5.30 -1.12
N PRO A 34 12.51 -5.31 -0.15
CA PRO A 34 11.61 -4.18 0.09
C PRO A 34 12.39 -2.91 0.44
N ASN A 35 11.95 -1.77 -0.11
CA ASN A 35 12.52 -0.48 0.24
C ASN A 35 12.02 0.00 1.61
N PRO A 36 12.90 0.27 2.59
CA PRO A 36 12.48 0.68 3.94
C PRO A 36 11.64 1.96 3.95
N ALA A 37 11.97 2.98 3.15
CA ALA A 37 11.22 4.23 3.16
C ALA A 37 9.82 4.04 2.61
N SER A 38 9.69 3.40 1.44
CA SER A 38 8.38 3.15 0.82
C SER A 38 7.48 2.34 1.73
N TRP A 39 7.98 1.22 2.25
CA TRP A 39 7.21 0.32 3.12
C TRP A 39 6.85 0.97 4.47
N SER A 40 7.69 1.85 5.01
CA SER A 40 7.34 2.62 6.22
C SER A 40 6.15 3.55 5.96
N VAL A 41 6.19 4.30 4.86
CA VAL A 41 5.12 5.23 4.48
C VAL A 41 3.84 4.46 4.17
N TRP A 42 3.91 3.40 3.36
CA TRP A 42 2.74 2.59 3.00
C TRP A 42 2.05 1.98 4.21
N THR A 43 2.80 1.57 5.23
CA THR A 43 2.20 1.04 6.47
C THR A 43 1.27 2.07 7.11
N ILE A 44 1.72 3.33 7.23
CA ILE A 44 0.92 4.41 7.81
C ILE A 44 -0.25 4.77 6.90
N LEU A 45 0.01 4.96 5.61
CA LEU A 45 -1.00 5.41 4.66
C LEU A 45 -2.06 4.34 4.39
N ALA A 46 -1.74 3.05 4.46
CA ALA A 46 -2.71 1.97 4.31
C ALA A 46 -3.74 1.96 5.45
N ILE A 47 -3.32 2.25 6.68
CA ILE A 47 -4.22 2.40 7.83
C ILE A 47 -5.17 3.58 7.59
N ILE A 48 -4.63 4.75 7.28
CA ILE A 48 -5.42 5.96 7.02
C ILE A 48 -6.39 5.72 5.84
N ASN A 49 -5.92 5.08 4.77
CA ASN A 49 -6.75 4.75 3.62
C ASN A 49 -7.89 3.80 3.98
N ALA A 50 -7.64 2.75 4.78
CA ALA A 50 -8.69 1.81 5.16
C ALA A 50 -9.85 2.48 5.91
N PHE A 51 -9.54 3.33 6.89
CA PHE A 51 -10.58 4.05 7.64
C PHE A 51 -11.23 5.14 6.80
N SER A 52 -10.47 5.99 6.13
CA SER A 52 -11.03 7.08 5.32
C SER A 52 -11.89 6.56 4.16
N PHE A 53 -11.46 5.49 3.50
CA PHE A 53 -12.25 4.88 2.44
C PHE A 53 -13.54 4.22 2.97
N ARG A 54 -13.51 3.64 4.19
CA ARG A 54 -14.71 3.11 4.85
C ARG A 54 -15.72 4.20 5.19
N GLU A 55 -15.27 5.35 5.65
CA GLU A 55 -16.12 6.51 5.91
C GLU A 55 -16.78 7.03 4.62
N VAL A 56 -15.99 7.17 3.55
CA VAL A 56 -16.48 7.74 2.26
C VAL A 56 -17.40 6.78 1.50
N SER A 57 -17.05 5.49 1.45
CA SER A 57 -17.81 4.51 0.65
C SER A 57 -19.13 4.09 1.30
N GLY A 58 -19.22 4.10 2.63
CA GLY A 58 -20.38 3.59 3.36
C GLY A 58 -20.61 2.07 3.26
N ASP A 59 -19.86 1.37 2.39
CA ASP A 59 -20.02 -0.05 2.09
C ASP A 59 -18.87 -0.89 2.65
N LEU A 60 -19.21 -1.87 3.50
CA LEU A 60 -18.21 -2.74 4.12
C LEU A 60 -17.50 -3.59 3.06
N VAL A 61 -18.22 -4.11 2.06
CA VAL A 61 -17.72 -5.09 1.10
C VAL A 61 -16.62 -4.49 0.22
N SER A 62 -16.87 -3.30 -0.34
CA SER A 62 -15.90 -2.59 -1.18
C SER A 62 -14.64 -2.20 -0.40
N THR A 63 -14.73 -2.05 0.94
CA THR A 63 -13.60 -1.65 1.79
C THR A 63 -12.74 -2.80 2.28
N LEU A 64 -13.17 -4.06 2.11
CA LEU A 64 -12.45 -5.24 2.59
C LEU A 64 -11.00 -5.28 2.10
N GLN A 65 -10.76 -4.90 0.83
CA GLN A 65 -9.41 -4.82 0.28
C GLN A 65 -8.50 -3.91 1.13
N SER A 66 -9.00 -2.74 1.54
CA SER A 66 -8.19 -1.76 2.25
C SER A 66 -7.82 -2.22 3.66
N PHE A 67 -8.75 -2.88 4.37
CA PHE A 67 -8.46 -3.44 5.70
C PHE A 67 -7.51 -4.63 5.63
N ILE A 68 -7.72 -5.57 4.71
CA ILE A 68 -6.80 -6.69 4.50
C ILE A 68 -5.43 -6.16 4.10
N GLY A 69 -5.39 -5.23 3.15
CA GLY A 69 -4.15 -4.60 2.67
C GLY A 69 -3.39 -3.89 3.80
N SER A 70 -4.08 -3.14 4.65
CA SER A 70 -3.49 -2.47 5.82
C SER A 70 -2.87 -3.47 6.79
N ALA A 71 -3.62 -4.48 7.24
CA ALA A 71 -3.13 -5.49 8.17
C ALA A 71 -1.94 -6.28 7.58
N ALA A 72 -2.04 -6.67 6.30
CA ALA A 72 -0.98 -7.39 5.62
C ALA A 72 0.26 -6.53 5.35
N CYS A 73 0.10 -5.23 5.08
CA CYS A 73 1.20 -4.28 4.94
C CYS A 73 1.98 -4.12 6.24
N ILE A 74 1.26 -3.94 7.37
CA ILE A 74 1.86 -3.90 8.72
C ILE A 74 2.65 -5.18 8.99
N TYR A 75 2.08 -6.34 8.65
CA TYR A 75 2.76 -7.62 8.80
C TYR A 75 4.03 -7.69 7.95
N THR A 76 3.96 -7.35 6.66
CA THR A 76 5.13 -7.36 5.77
C THR A 76 6.22 -6.41 6.22
N PHE A 77 5.86 -5.18 6.63
CA PHE A 77 6.80 -4.21 7.17
C PHE A 77 7.49 -4.75 8.43
N SER A 78 6.70 -5.25 9.38
CA SER A 78 7.21 -5.83 10.63
C SER A 78 8.11 -7.04 10.36
N TYR A 79 7.68 -7.93 9.47
CA TYR A 79 8.46 -9.09 9.04
C TYR A 79 9.81 -8.67 8.45
N ALA A 80 9.81 -7.72 7.51
CA ALA A 80 11.03 -7.23 6.87
C ALA A 80 11.96 -6.53 7.87
N LEU A 81 11.40 -5.78 8.82
CA LEU A 81 12.16 -5.11 9.88
C LEU A 81 12.83 -6.13 10.81
N PHE A 82 12.06 -7.05 11.39
CA PHE A 82 12.58 -8.02 12.38
C PHE A 82 13.48 -9.09 11.77
N LYS A 83 13.34 -9.37 10.47
CA LYS A 83 14.23 -10.29 9.74
C LYS A 83 15.43 -9.60 9.09
N GLY A 84 15.63 -8.30 9.33
CA GLY A 84 16.76 -7.55 8.79
C GLY A 84 16.79 -7.52 7.25
N LYS A 85 15.61 -7.55 6.61
CA LYS A 85 15.48 -7.56 5.14
C LYS A 85 15.57 -6.16 4.54
N PHE A 86 15.42 -5.12 5.36
CA PHE A 86 15.60 -3.74 4.93
C PHE A 86 17.07 -3.35 4.78
N SER A 87 17.39 -2.67 3.68
CA SER A 87 18.66 -1.97 3.53
C SER A 87 18.70 -0.71 4.41
N ARG A 88 19.90 -0.13 4.59
CA ARG A 88 20.02 1.19 5.23
C ARG A 88 19.36 2.28 4.38
N LEU A 89 18.75 3.25 5.06
CA LEU A 89 18.17 4.43 4.43
C LEU A 89 19.28 5.36 3.91
N GLY A 90 19.24 5.69 2.63
CA GLY A 90 20.02 6.77 2.01
C GLY A 90 19.36 8.14 2.16
N GLY A 91 20.08 9.21 1.81
CA GLY A 91 19.57 10.59 1.98
C GLY A 91 18.25 10.88 1.22
N LYS A 92 18.09 10.34 0.00
CA LYS A 92 16.85 10.48 -0.79
C LYS A 92 15.65 9.76 -0.15
N GLU A 93 15.90 8.63 0.50
CA GLU A 93 14.89 7.85 1.20
C GLU A 93 14.44 8.55 2.48
N TRP A 94 15.38 9.15 3.22
CA TRP A 94 15.06 10.04 4.35
C TRP A 94 14.22 11.24 3.95
N PHE A 95 14.56 11.91 2.84
CA PHE A 95 13.76 13.02 2.33
C PHE A 95 12.33 12.58 1.99
N THR A 96 12.18 11.43 1.31
CA THR A 96 10.86 10.89 0.95
C THR A 96 10.04 10.54 2.20
N LEU A 97 10.67 9.92 3.19
CA LEU A 97 10.02 9.59 4.46
C LEU A 97 9.57 10.86 5.20
N ALA A 98 10.44 11.88 5.28
CA ALA A 98 10.13 13.14 5.93
C ALA A 98 8.97 13.87 5.25
N MET A 99 8.98 13.97 3.92
CA MET A 99 7.90 14.61 3.16
C MET A 99 6.56 13.88 3.34
N SER A 100 6.56 12.55 3.35
CA SER A 100 5.35 11.77 3.58
C SER A 100 4.82 11.92 5.01
N LEU A 101 5.70 11.97 6.01
CA LEU A 101 5.30 12.22 7.41
C LEU A 101 4.76 13.63 7.60
N LEU A 102 5.36 14.64 6.96
CA LEU A 102 4.85 16.02 6.97
C LEU A 102 3.46 16.09 6.34
N ALA A 103 3.22 15.38 5.24
CA ALA A 103 1.90 15.32 4.61
C ALA A 103 0.83 14.76 5.57
N VAL A 104 1.15 13.70 6.31
CA VAL A 104 0.27 13.12 7.35
C VAL A 104 0.07 14.09 8.53
N LEU A 105 1.11 14.80 8.95
CA LEU A 105 1.02 15.78 10.04
C LEU A 105 0.16 16.98 9.66
N VAL A 106 0.34 17.51 8.45
CA VAL A 106 -0.50 18.58 7.90
C VAL A 106 -1.96 18.14 7.92
N TRP A 107 -2.26 16.92 7.46
CA TRP A 107 -3.61 16.38 7.56
C TRP A 107 -4.17 16.42 8.98
N TRP A 108 -3.42 15.90 9.96
CA TRP A 108 -3.85 15.84 11.36
C TRP A 108 -4.26 17.22 11.89
N ILE A 109 -3.61 18.29 11.45
CA ILE A 109 -3.90 19.65 11.91
C ILE A 109 -5.18 20.21 11.26
N PHE A 110 -5.37 20.00 9.95
CA PHE A 110 -6.44 20.67 9.19
C PHE A 110 -7.78 19.91 9.17
N GLN A 111 -7.81 18.62 9.52
CA GLN A 111 -9.04 17.84 9.77
C GLN A 111 -10.09 17.85 8.64
N SER A 112 -9.70 18.14 7.38
CA SER A 112 -10.61 18.12 6.23
C SER A 112 -10.47 16.83 5.42
N ALA A 113 -11.50 15.98 5.42
CA ALA A 113 -11.48 14.66 4.78
C ALA A 113 -11.17 14.67 3.27
N THR A 114 -11.62 15.69 2.53
CA THR A 114 -11.40 15.77 1.08
C THR A 114 -9.96 16.13 0.73
N TYR A 115 -9.43 17.22 1.31
CA TYR A 115 -8.03 17.61 1.10
C TYR A 115 -7.07 16.59 1.70
N ALA A 116 -7.46 15.92 2.79
CA ALA A 116 -6.76 14.79 3.37
C ALA A 116 -6.51 13.68 2.36
N ASN A 117 -7.58 13.24 1.69
CA ASN A 117 -7.51 12.13 0.77
C ASN A 117 -6.59 12.47 -0.41
N MET A 118 -6.68 13.70 -0.93
CA MET A 118 -5.79 14.16 -2.01
C MET A 118 -4.31 14.21 -1.58
N ILE A 119 -4.00 14.73 -0.38
CA ILE A 119 -2.62 14.81 0.13
C ILE A 119 -2.06 13.41 0.40
N VAL A 120 -2.87 12.49 0.96
CA VAL A 120 -2.49 11.09 1.17
C VAL A 120 -2.21 10.39 -0.15
N LEU A 121 -3.05 10.60 -1.18
CA LEU A 121 -2.81 10.05 -2.51
C LEU A 121 -1.49 10.56 -3.10
N LEU A 122 -1.19 11.85 -2.97
CA LEU A 122 0.11 12.41 -3.38
C LEU A 122 1.27 11.81 -2.60
N ALA A 123 1.14 11.64 -1.29
CA ALA A 123 2.16 11.00 -0.46
C ALA A 123 2.38 9.54 -0.86
N ILE A 124 1.32 8.80 -1.20
CA ILE A 124 1.41 7.45 -1.76
C ILE A 124 2.24 7.48 -3.05
N LEU A 125 1.89 8.35 -4.01
CA LEU A 125 2.61 8.45 -5.29
C LEU A 125 4.10 8.78 -5.09
N VAL A 126 4.42 9.76 -4.23
CA VAL A 126 5.80 10.14 -3.93
C VAL A 126 6.56 9.00 -3.24
N SER A 127 5.90 8.26 -2.36
CA SER A 127 6.50 7.12 -1.65
C SER A 127 6.83 5.92 -2.54
N PHE A 128 6.31 5.85 -3.77
CA PHE A 128 6.76 4.86 -4.75
C PHE A 128 8.16 5.16 -5.29
N LYS A 129 8.61 6.42 -5.22
CA LYS A 129 9.86 6.87 -5.84
C LYS A 129 11.08 6.02 -5.40
N PRO A 130 11.32 5.72 -4.12
CA PRO A 130 12.49 4.93 -3.73
C PRO A 130 12.45 3.49 -4.24
N THR A 131 11.25 2.90 -4.33
CA THR A 131 11.06 1.56 -4.91
C THR A 131 11.33 1.58 -6.41
N PHE A 132 10.78 2.55 -7.15
CA PHE A 132 11.06 2.72 -8.58
C PHE A 132 12.54 2.99 -8.86
N ASP A 133 13.16 3.93 -8.14
CA ASP A 133 14.59 4.19 -8.25
C ASP A 133 15.42 2.92 -7.98
N GLY A 134 14.98 2.08 -7.05
CA GLY A 134 15.59 0.79 -6.74
C GLY A 134 15.49 -0.21 -7.88
N VAL A 135 14.32 -0.36 -8.48
CA VAL A 135 14.06 -1.27 -9.61
C VAL A 135 14.74 -0.79 -10.89
N LEU A 136 14.79 0.53 -11.14
CA LEU A 136 15.49 1.11 -12.30
C LEU A 136 17.00 0.85 -12.24
N LYS A 137 17.58 0.78 -11.03
CA LYS A 137 19.00 0.45 -10.83
C LYS A 137 19.27 -1.06 -10.90
N ASP A 138 18.35 -1.85 -10.36
CA ASP A 138 18.43 -3.31 -10.32
C ASP A 138 17.03 -3.90 -10.61
N PRO A 139 16.74 -4.28 -11.87
CA PRO A 139 15.44 -4.81 -12.26
C PRO A 139 15.03 -6.10 -11.52
N PHE A 140 16.00 -6.80 -10.92
CA PHE A 140 15.75 -8.03 -10.15
C PHE A 140 15.58 -7.75 -8.65
N ARG A 141 15.55 -6.49 -8.24
CA ARG A 141 15.34 -6.10 -6.84
C ARG A 141 13.94 -6.45 -6.34
N GLU A 142 12.94 -6.42 -7.22
CA GLU A 142 11.53 -6.69 -6.91
C GLU A 142 10.93 -7.60 -8.00
N VAL A 143 10.33 -8.72 -7.61
CA VAL A 143 9.65 -9.62 -8.56
C VAL A 143 8.26 -9.09 -8.92
N SER A 144 7.98 -8.95 -10.22
CA SER A 144 6.73 -8.35 -10.74
C SER A 144 5.44 -9.11 -10.40
N ARG A 145 5.51 -10.39 -10.04
CA ARG A 145 4.33 -11.25 -9.83
C ARG A 145 3.37 -10.69 -8.77
N SER A 146 3.88 -10.26 -7.61
CA SER A 146 3.02 -9.70 -6.56
C SER A 146 2.43 -8.35 -6.97
N TRP A 147 3.22 -7.53 -7.70
CA TRP A 147 2.77 -6.24 -8.22
C TRP A 147 1.58 -6.37 -9.16
N TRP A 148 1.62 -7.32 -10.10
CA TRP A 148 0.50 -7.58 -11.00
C TRP A 148 -0.78 -8.02 -10.28
N ILE A 149 -0.65 -8.83 -9.23
CA ILE A 149 -1.81 -9.28 -8.45
C ILE A 149 -2.40 -8.11 -7.64
N TRP A 150 -1.56 -7.24 -7.06
CA TRP A 150 -2.06 -5.99 -6.44
C TRP A 150 -2.76 -5.09 -7.44
N THR A 151 -2.21 -4.91 -8.64
CA THR A 151 -2.87 -4.14 -9.71
C THR A 151 -4.25 -4.72 -10.02
N LEU A 152 -4.35 -6.05 -10.20
CA LEU A 152 -5.63 -6.71 -10.45
C LEU A 152 -6.64 -6.52 -9.30
N ALA A 153 -6.18 -6.60 -8.05
CA ALA A 153 -7.02 -6.34 -6.88
C ALA A 153 -7.59 -4.91 -6.92
N TYR A 154 -6.77 -3.90 -7.17
CA TYR A 154 -7.23 -2.51 -7.29
C TYR A 154 -8.23 -2.33 -8.44
N THR A 155 -8.04 -3.00 -9.58
CA THR A 155 -9.01 -3.01 -10.67
C THR A 155 -10.36 -3.58 -10.22
N PHE A 156 -10.38 -4.64 -9.40
CA PHE A 156 -11.61 -5.20 -8.85
C PHE A 156 -12.30 -4.25 -7.88
N THR A 157 -11.54 -3.58 -7.00
CA THR A 157 -12.10 -2.57 -6.10
C THR A 157 -12.70 -1.40 -6.90
N MET A 158 -12.01 -0.90 -7.92
CA MET A 158 -12.55 0.14 -8.79
C MET A 158 -13.84 -0.31 -9.48
N ALA A 159 -13.87 -1.52 -10.04
CA ALA A 159 -15.07 -2.07 -10.66
C ALA A 159 -16.23 -2.24 -9.66
N SER A 160 -15.95 -2.64 -8.42
CA SER A 160 -16.95 -2.79 -7.35
C SER A 160 -17.65 -1.48 -6.99
N ILE A 161 -16.98 -0.35 -7.19
CA ILE A 161 -17.50 0.99 -6.89
C ILE A 161 -18.22 1.59 -8.10
N LEU A 162 -17.73 1.31 -9.32
CA LEU A 162 -18.20 1.94 -10.55
C LEU A 162 -19.36 1.19 -11.25
N LEU A 163 -19.50 -0.12 -11.00
CA LEU A 163 -20.52 -1.00 -11.60
C LEU A 163 -21.61 -1.34 -10.61
#